data_AF-H2TI60-F1
#
_entry.id   AF-H2TI60-F1
#
_cell.length_a   1.000
_cell.length_b   1.000
_cell.length_c   1.000
_cell.angle_alpha   90.00
_cell.angle_beta   90.00
_cell.angle_gamma   90.00
#
_symmetry.space_group_name_H-M   'P 1'
#
loop_
_entity.id
_entity.type
_entity.pdbx_description
1 polymer ?
#
loop_
_entity_poly.entity_id
_entity_poly.type
_entity_poly.pdbx_seq_one_letter_code
_entity_poly.pdbx_strand_id
1 'polypeptide(L)'
;HSRRSLLPLPSLYLLAISSSSFFRGYLVAAPSVFRAGVEESVSITIFGARAETRVQVQLLVKGQTVTHAHGSVLGENSFSKVPSGLRGQAHLKVWGNRHLAEGGYIFHNYTTITVESKGTAVFIQTDKPVYKPKHRVLINVYTVTPDLRPVNDKCNTCFQSFNWKGLKSICCGVVNMSFPLSDQPVFGEWLIFVEVQGHTYNKSFEVQKYVMPKFELVIDPPTYIRDLNSCEQASIRARYTFGKPVVGKLTVNMTVNGVGYYRQETGHPVIKTTEIKGSANFSICVKDMMPLDVADHFRGSVSIWASVTSIDGSRQTTFDDSTPVHKQLIDIKYSKDTRKQFKPGLPYKGKIEVTYPDGSPADGVKVRVKAELTTKDNVYTSELISKDGEATFEIPSIPTAAQYVWLEIFKELADFDVSDAFGIPKDDGHFWWPGLSSRRRRRSSVFPWHWDITKDARFAFTVNRPKEGD
;
A
#
# COMPACT_ATOMS: atom_id res chain seq x y z
N HIS A 1 76.84 -47.46 22.02
CA HIS A 1 75.88 -47.65 23.12
C HIS A 1 74.65 -46.79 22.86
N SER A 2 73.49 -47.44 22.93
CA SER A 2 72.13 -46.94 22.67
C SER A 2 71.76 -45.65 23.39
N ARG A 3 71.15 -44.69 22.68
CA ARG A 3 69.99 -43.92 23.15
C ARG A 3 69.05 -43.62 21.97
N ARG A 4 68.06 -44.50 21.78
CA ARG A 4 66.78 -44.16 21.16
C ARG A 4 65.98 -43.34 22.17
N SER A 5 65.64 -42.10 21.85
CA SER A 5 64.56 -41.36 22.52
C SER A 5 63.34 -41.38 21.61
N LEU A 6 62.36 -42.19 22.01
CA LEU A 6 61.03 -42.28 21.45
C LEU A 6 60.21 -41.03 21.79
N LEU A 7 59.37 -40.65 20.84
CA LEU A 7 58.39 -39.55 20.82
C LEU A 7 57.45 -39.53 22.04
N PRO A 8 56.96 -38.34 22.45
CA PRO A 8 55.60 -38.18 22.91
C PRO A 8 54.71 -37.69 21.74
N LEU A 9 53.72 -38.51 21.39
CA LEU A 9 52.59 -38.11 20.54
C LEU A 9 51.84 -36.94 21.20
N PRO A 10 51.35 -35.95 20.44
CA PRO A 10 50.41 -34.97 20.97
C PRO A 10 49.10 -35.69 21.28
N SER A 11 48.69 -35.60 22.54
CA SER A 11 47.37 -35.96 23.01
C SER A 11 46.31 -35.25 22.17
N LEU A 12 45.68 -36.02 21.28
CA LEU A 12 44.46 -35.64 20.59
C LEU A 12 43.39 -35.44 21.69
N TYR A 13 43.13 -34.19 22.07
CA TYR A 13 41.91 -33.86 22.81
C TYR A 13 40.73 -34.07 21.85
N LEU A 14 40.28 -35.32 21.74
CA LEU A 14 38.92 -35.65 21.34
C LEU A 14 38.02 -35.09 22.44
N LEU A 15 37.62 -33.82 22.29
CA LEU A 15 36.37 -33.32 22.81
C LEU A 15 35.28 -34.17 22.16
N ALA A 16 35.02 -35.33 22.74
CA ALA A 16 33.76 -36.00 22.60
C ALA A 16 32.72 -35.02 23.17
N ILE A 17 32.18 -34.17 22.30
CA ILE A 17 30.88 -33.53 22.52
C ILE A 17 29.87 -34.67 22.41
N SER A 18 29.85 -35.54 23.41
CA SER A 18 28.84 -36.57 23.59
C SER A 18 27.61 -35.90 24.19
N SER A 19 26.93 -35.12 23.35
CA SER A 19 25.50 -34.86 23.45
C SER A 19 25.05 -34.16 22.18
N SER A 20 25.00 -34.90 21.07
CA SER A 20 23.89 -34.68 20.15
C SER A 20 22.61 -35.07 20.91
N SER A 21 22.14 -34.21 21.80
CA SER A 21 20.73 -34.16 22.14
C SER A 21 20.04 -33.85 20.82
N PHE A 22 19.71 -34.91 20.07
CA PHE A 22 18.71 -34.82 19.03
C PHE A 22 17.46 -34.30 19.73
N PHE A 23 17.24 -32.99 19.64
CA PHE A 23 16.05 -32.36 20.16
C PHE A 23 14.89 -33.00 19.41
N ARG A 24 14.24 -33.96 20.06
CA ARG A 24 12.96 -34.46 19.59
C ARG A 24 11.98 -33.31 19.74
N GLY A 25 11.34 -32.97 18.65
CA GLY A 25 10.42 -31.85 18.60
C GLY A 25 9.48 -32.04 17.43
N TYR A 26 8.43 -31.22 17.40
CA TYR A 26 7.49 -31.19 16.30
C TYR A 26 7.20 -29.74 15.94
N LEU A 27 6.94 -29.52 14.66
CA LEU A 27 6.47 -28.25 14.12
C LEU A 27 5.11 -28.50 13.47
N VAL A 28 4.12 -27.71 13.86
CA VAL A 28 2.84 -27.64 13.16
C VAL A 28 2.78 -26.26 12.52
N ALA A 29 2.68 -26.21 11.21
CA ALA A 29 2.44 -24.98 10.46
C ALA A 29 1.08 -25.05 9.77
N ALA A 30 0.33 -23.96 9.90
CA ALA A 30 -1.01 -23.81 9.35
C ALA A 30 -1.25 -22.33 9.02
N PRO A 31 -2.12 -22.03 8.05
CA PRO A 31 -2.60 -20.66 7.84
C PRO A 31 -3.20 -20.07 9.12
N SER A 32 -2.94 -18.79 9.38
CA SER A 32 -3.55 -18.08 10.51
C SER A 32 -5.06 -17.84 10.31
N VAL A 33 -5.51 -17.84 9.05
CA VAL A 33 -6.90 -17.67 8.63
C VAL A 33 -7.30 -18.84 7.74
N PHE A 34 -8.38 -19.54 8.10
CA PHE A 34 -8.99 -20.61 7.32
C PHE A 34 -10.23 -20.08 6.61
N ARG A 35 -10.48 -20.53 5.38
CA ARG A 35 -11.66 -20.13 4.61
C ARG A 35 -12.71 -21.23 4.60
N ALA A 36 -13.95 -20.87 4.90
CA ALA A 36 -15.07 -21.80 4.88
C ALA A 36 -15.31 -22.34 3.45
N GLY A 37 -15.49 -23.66 3.31
CA GLY A 37 -15.71 -24.31 2.02
C GLY A 37 -14.44 -24.60 1.21
N VAL A 38 -13.27 -24.26 1.73
CA VAL A 38 -11.97 -24.48 1.08
C VAL A 38 -11.20 -25.61 1.77
N GLU A 39 -10.39 -26.33 1.00
CA GLU A 39 -9.45 -27.31 1.55
C GLU A 39 -8.19 -26.57 2.02
N GLU A 40 -7.97 -26.59 3.34
CA GLU A 40 -6.83 -25.92 3.96
C GLU A 40 -5.74 -26.95 4.29
N SER A 41 -4.49 -26.55 4.12
CA SER A 41 -3.33 -27.40 4.40
C SER A 41 -2.77 -27.10 5.79
N VAL A 42 -2.53 -28.16 6.57
CA VAL A 42 -1.84 -28.12 7.86
C VAL A 42 -0.67 -29.07 7.78
N SER A 43 0.55 -28.54 7.76
CA SER A 43 1.80 -29.30 7.68
C SER A 43 2.30 -29.65 9.07
N ILE A 44 2.59 -30.92 9.31
CA ILE A 44 3.17 -31.40 10.57
C ILE A 44 4.50 -32.06 10.27
N THR A 45 5.56 -31.62 10.94
CA THR A 45 6.92 -32.16 10.82
C THR A 45 7.42 -32.61 12.18
N ILE A 46 8.02 -33.81 12.25
CA ILE A 46 8.58 -34.37 13.48
C ILE A 46 10.11 -34.47 13.33
N PHE A 47 10.84 -33.76 14.18
CA PHE A 47 12.30 -33.76 14.19
C PHE A 47 12.83 -34.94 15.01
N GLY A 48 13.78 -35.69 14.44
CA GLY A 48 14.38 -36.86 15.10
C GLY A 48 13.43 -38.06 15.23
N ALA A 49 12.49 -38.23 14.29
CA ALA A 49 11.58 -39.36 14.25
C ALA A 49 12.35 -40.68 14.08
N ARG A 50 12.09 -41.64 14.98
CA ARG A 50 12.66 -43.01 14.92
C ARG A 50 11.65 -44.07 14.49
N ALA A 51 10.38 -43.68 14.47
CA ALA A 51 9.25 -44.51 14.11
C ALA A 51 8.14 -43.58 13.59
N GLU A 52 7.28 -44.12 12.74
CA GLU A 52 6.13 -43.42 12.19
C GLU A 52 5.19 -42.97 13.31
N THR A 53 4.66 -41.74 13.20
CA THR A 53 3.74 -41.18 14.19
C THR A 53 2.38 -40.95 13.54
N ARG A 54 1.33 -41.48 14.16
CA ARG A 54 -0.06 -41.26 13.72
C ARG A 54 -0.54 -39.92 14.25
N VAL A 55 -0.84 -39.00 13.37
CA VAL A 55 -1.34 -37.67 13.71
C VAL A 55 -2.84 -37.57 13.51
N GLN A 56 -3.49 -36.82 14.40
CA GLN A 56 -4.90 -36.46 14.30
C GLN A 56 -5.03 -34.95 14.42
N VAL A 57 -5.78 -34.34 13.50
CA VAL A 57 -6.07 -32.91 13.47
C VAL A 57 -7.58 -32.73 13.59
N GLN A 58 -8.02 -31.84 14.46
CA GLN A 58 -9.42 -31.49 14.61
C GLN A 58 -9.59 -29.97 14.63
N LEU A 59 -10.60 -29.49 13.90
CA LEU A 59 -11.03 -28.11 13.96
C LEU A 59 -12.30 -28.03 14.83
N LEU A 60 -12.26 -27.21 15.87
CA LEU A 60 -13.37 -26.98 16.77
C LEU A 60 -13.89 -25.55 16.66
N VAL A 61 -15.18 -25.39 16.38
CA VAL A 61 -15.86 -24.09 16.33
C VAL A 61 -16.91 -24.09 17.44
N LYS A 62 -16.88 -23.09 18.33
CA LYS A 62 -17.79 -22.99 19.49
C LYS A 62 -17.87 -24.28 20.34
N GLY A 63 -16.75 -24.98 20.49
CA GLY A 63 -16.65 -26.23 21.26
C GLY A 63 -17.10 -27.49 20.53
N GLN A 64 -17.63 -27.40 19.31
CA GLN A 64 -18.03 -28.55 18.49
C GLN A 64 -16.98 -28.86 17.43
N THR A 65 -16.69 -30.14 17.21
CA THR A 65 -15.77 -30.58 16.15
C THR A 65 -16.46 -30.47 14.80
N VAL A 66 -15.94 -29.60 13.92
CA VAL A 66 -16.50 -29.37 12.58
C VAL A 66 -15.75 -30.14 11.49
N THR A 67 -14.46 -30.40 11.70
CA THR A 67 -13.60 -31.17 10.79
C THR A 67 -12.67 -32.04 11.62
N HIS A 68 -12.40 -33.24 11.13
CA HIS A 68 -11.32 -34.08 11.63
C HIS A 68 -10.55 -34.68 10.45
N ALA A 69 -9.25 -34.83 10.63
CA ALA A 69 -8.36 -35.49 9.71
C ALA A 69 -7.38 -36.37 10.49
N HIS A 70 -6.92 -37.45 9.87
CA HIS A 70 -5.91 -38.32 10.43
C HIS A 70 -4.93 -38.74 9.34
N GLY A 71 -3.70 -39.05 9.73
CA GLY A 71 -2.69 -39.54 8.82
C GLY A 71 -1.50 -40.08 9.58
N SER A 72 -0.63 -40.79 8.88
CA SER A 72 0.65 -41.21 9.44
C SER A 72 1.77 -40.39 8.82
N VAL A 73 2.62 -39.82 9.66
CA VAL A 73 3.68 -38.91 9.24
C VAL A 73 5.03 -39.54 9.55
N LEU A 74 5.78 -39.87 8.49
CA LEU A 74 7.24 -40.04 8.51
C LEU A 74 7.96 -38.75 8.07
N GLY A 75 7.23 -37.73 7.60
CA GLY A 75 7.72 -36.48 7.01
C GLY A 75 6.72 -35.32 7.14
N GLU A 76 6.05 -34.93 6.05
CA GLU A 76 5.08 -33.83 6.00
C GLU A 76 3.77 -34.31 5.34
N ASN A 77 2.62 -34.10 6.01
CA ASN A 77 1.27 -34.37 5.45
C ASN A 77 0.39 -33.14 5.62
N SER A 78 -0.61 -32.96 4.74
CA SER A 78 -1.50 -31.80 4.72
C SER A 78 -2.96 -32.15 4.39
N PHE A 79 -3.89 -32.18 5.36
CA PHE A 79 -5.32 -32.33 5.02
C PHE A 79 -6.27 -31.74 6.08
N SER A 80 -7.16 -30.82 5.69
CA SER A 80 -8.45 -30.56 6.36
C SER A 80 -9.40 -29.75 5.46
N LYS A 81 -10.53 -30.34 5.07
CA LYS A 81 -11.63 -29.60 4.42
C LYS A 81 -12.44 -28.84 5.45
N VAL A 82 -12.56 -27.52 5.30
CA VAL A 82 -13.34 -26.68 6.22
C VAL A 82 -14.78 -26.59 5.70
N PRO A 83 -15.81 -26.98 6.49
CA PRO A 83 -17.20 -26.86 6.08
C PRO A 83 -17.58 -25.42 5.70
N SER A 84 -18.48 -25.29 4.73
CA SER A 84 -19.08 -24.01 4.36
C SER A 84 -19.95 -23.44 5.50
N GLY A 85 -20.11 -22.12 5.56
CA GLY A 85 -21.00 -21.45 6.52
C GLY A 85 -20.41 -21.24 7.92
N LEU A 86 -19.14 -21.56 8.14
CA LEU A 86 -18.42 -21.28 9.37
C LEU A 86 -17.89 -19.83 9.39
N ARG A 87 -17.86 -19.20 10.58
CA ARG A 87 -17.28 -17.86 10.79
C ARG A 87 -16.78 -17.68 12.22
N GLY A 88 -15.74 -16.87 12.39
CA GLY A 88 -15.23 -16.42 13.68
C GLY A 88 -14.05 -17.24 14.18
N GLN A 89 -13.81 -17.25 15.50
CA GLN A 89 -12.67 -17.96 16.07
C GLN A 89 -12.93 -19.47 16.17
N ALA A 90 -11.89 -20.25 15.89
CA ALA A 90 -11.88 -21.70 15.99
C ALA A 90 -10.60 -22.18 16.69
N HIS A 91 -10.64 -23.38 17.25
CA HIS A 91 -9.48 -24.04 17.84
C HIS A 91 -9.03 -25.19 16.95
N LEU A 92 -7.79 -25.13 16.46
CA LEU A 92 -7.13 -26.22 15.77
C LEU A 92 -6.41 -27.08 16.82
N LYS A 93 -6.88 -28.30 17.04
CA LYS A 93 -6.26 -29.26 17.95
C LYS A 93 -5.49 -30.31 17.15
N VAL A 94 -4.27 -30.61 17.59
CA VAL A 94 -3.40 -31.59 16.95
C VAL A 94 -2.87 -32.56 17.99
N TRP A 95 -2.95 -33.85 17.67
CA TRP A 95 -2.39 -34.94 18.47
C TRP A 95 -1.43 -35.77 17.63
N GLY A 96 -0.31 -36.17 18.21
CA GLY A 96 0.50 -37.31 17.74
C GLY A 96 0.31 -38.48 18.70
N ASN A 97 0.00 -39.66 18.16
CA ASN A 97 -0.25 -40.90 18.91
C ASN A 97 -1.18 -40.66 20.11
N ARG A 98 -2.44 -40.27 19.82
CA ARG A 98 -3.48 -39.98 20.82
C ARG A 98 -3.74 -41.15 21.78
N HIS A 99 -3.50 -42.38 21.33
CA HIS A 99 -3.52 -43.59 22.15
C HIS A 99 -2.09 -44.08 22.36
N LEU A 100 -1.85 -44.79 23.47
CA LEU A 100 -0.55 -45.41 23.75
C LEU A 100 -0.12 -46.24 22.54
N ALA A 101 1.05 -45.91 21.98
CA ALA A 101 1.65 -46.60 20.85
C ALA A 101 3.03 -47.12 21.28
N GLU A 102 3.42 -48.27 20.74
CA GLU A 102 4.71 -48.93 21.05
C GLU A 102 5.91 -48.12 20.52
N GLY A 103 5.68 -47.16 19.61
CA GLY A 103 6.69 -46.25 19.07
C GLY A 103 6.07 -44.96 18.49
N GLY A 104 6.94 -44.02 18.09
CA GLY A 104 6.53 -42.70 17.55
C GLY A 104 6.50 -41.59 18.60
N TYR A 105 6.15 -40.37 18.19
CA TYR A 105 6.20 -39.18 19.04
C TYR A 105 4.81 -38.83 19.59
N ILE A 106 4.66 -38.79 20.92
CA ILE A 106 3.39 -38.44 21.57
C ILE A 106 3.37 -36.94 21.86
N PHE A 107 2.37 -36.24 21.34
CA PHE A 107 2.18 -34.82 21.62
C PHE A 107 0.70 -34.43 21.52
N HIS A 108 0.35 -33.34 22.18
CA HIS A 108 -0.96 -32.70 22.08
C HIS A 108 -0.76 -31.20 22.17
N ASN A 109 -1.32 -30.46 21.22
CA ASN A 109 -1.28 -29.00 21.22
C ASN A 109 -2.56 -28.44 20.58
N TYR A 110 -2.85 -27.18 20.86
CA TYR A 110 -3.93 -26.47 20.20
C TYR A 110 -3.56 -25.02 19.96
N THR A 111 -4.08 -24.44 18.88
CA THR A 111 -3.94 -23.03 18.55
C THR A 111 -5.28 -22.45 18.15
N THR A 112 -5.43 -21.14 18.35
CA THR A 112 -6.63 -20.42 17.89
C THR A 112 -6.38 -19.90 16.49
N ILE A 113 -7.32 -20.15 15.58
CA ILE A 113 -7.31 -19.66 14.22
C ILE A 113 -8.59 -18.89 13.93
N THR A 114 -8.55 -17.99 12.95
CA THR A 114 -9.75 -17.28 12.49
C THR A 114 -10.33 -17.98 11.27
N VAL A 115 -11.63 -18.20 11.25
CA VAL A 115 -12.36 -18.75 10.11
C VAL A 115 -13.13 -17.63 9.44
N GLU A 116 -12.77 -17.36 8.18
CA GLU A 116 -13.46 -16.42 7.32
C GLU A 116 -14.58 -17.14 6.54
N SER A 117 -15.77 -16.55 6.52
CA SER A 117 -16.91 -17.13 5.82
C SER A 117 -16.85 -16.96 4.30
N LYS A 118 -15.92 -16.15 3.78
CA LYS A 118 -15.70 -15.93 2.35
C LYS A 118 -14.75 -17.00 1.81
N GLY A 119 -15.32 -18.06 1.22
CA GLY A 119 -14.58 -19.15 0.59
C GLY A 119 -14.24 -18.93 -0.89
N THR A 120 -14.87 -17.95 -1.53
CA THR A 120 -14.79 -17.72 -2.98
C THR A 120 -14.65 -16.23 -3.30
N ALA A 121 -14.05 -15.94 -4.45
CA ALA A 121 -13.98 -14.60 -5.01
C ALA A 121 -14.92 -14.47 -6.20
N VAL A 122 -15.60 -13.33 -6.32
CA VAL A 122 -16.54 -13.03 -7.39
C VAL A 122 -16.09 -11.77 -8.11
N PHE A 123 -15.90 -11.87 -9.42
CA PHE A 123 -15.55 -10.75 -10.29
C PHE A 123 -16.74 -10.41 -11.19
N ILE A 124 -17.15 -9.14 -11.18
CA ILE A 124 -18.24 -8.63 -12.02
C ILE A 124 -17.61 -7.71 -13.08
N GLN A 125 -17.82 -8.03 -14.34
CA GLN A 125 -17.30 -7.31 -15.49
C GLN A 125 -18.45 -6.83 -16.36
N THR A 126 -18.42 -5.57 -16.75
CA THR A 126 -19.30 -5.00 -17.78
C THR A 126 -18.54 -4.84 -19.09
N ASP A 127 -19.22 -4.84 -20.24
CA ASP A 127 -18.56 -4.60 -21.54
C ASP A 127 -18.03 -3.16 -21.67
N LYS A 128 -18.68 -2.19 -20.99
CA LYS A 128 -18.32 -0.77 -21.02
C LYS A 128 -18.46 -0.16 -19.61
N PRO A 129 -17.69 0.90 -19.30
CA PRO A 129 -17.87 1.66 -18.06
C PRO A 129 -19.04 2.65 -18.14
N VAL A 130 -19.38 3.13 -19.35
CA VAL A 130 -20.42 4.14 -19.59
C VAL A 130 -21.43 3.69 -20.65
N TYR A 131 -22.72 3.84 -20.37
CA TYR A 131 -23.83 3.47 -21.25
C TYR A 131 -24.74 4.64 -21.59
N LYS A 132 -25.50 4.49 -22.68
CA LYS A 132 -26.48 5.45 -23.18
C LYS A 132 -27.89 4.88 -23.03
N PRO A 133 -28.94 5.71 -23.11
CA PRO A 133 -30.30 5.21 -23.28
C PRO A 133 -30.41 4.21 -24.43
N LYS A 134 -31.27 3.20 -24.27
CA LYS A 134 -31.46 2.07 -25.21
C LYS A 134 -30.27 1.12 -25.37
N HIS A 135 -29.13 1.36 -24.73
CA HIS A 135 -28.03 0.38 -24.73
C HIS A 135 -28.41 -0.88 -23.94
N ARG A 136 -27.79 -2.01 -24.28
CA ARG A 136 -27.81 -3.22 -23.47
C ARG A 136 -26.51 -3.31 -22.70
N VAL A 137 -26.60 -3.37 -21.37
CA VAL A 137 -25.47 -3.63 -20.47
C VAL A 137 -25.18 -5.11 -20.50
N LEU A 138 -24.01 -5.52 -20.99
CA LEU A 138 -23.58 -6.91 -20.97
C LEU A 138 -22.72 -7.12 -19.73
N ILE A 139 -23.07 -8.13 -18.92
CA ILE A 139 -22.45 -8.38 -17.62
C ILE A 139 -21.96 -9.83 -17.59
N ASN A 140 -20.70 -10.02 -17.24
CA ASN A 140 -20.12 -11.32 -16.94
C ASN A 140 -19.77 -11.37 -15.46
N VAL A 141 -20.12 -12.48 -14.81
CA VAL A 141 -19.76 -12.77 -13.43
C VAL A 141 -18.91 -14.03 -13.40
N TYR A 142 -17.75 -13.94 -12.78
CA TYR A 142 -16.81 -15.04 -12.61
C TYR A 142 -16.72 -15.40 -11.13
N THR A 143 -16.90 -16.67 -10.78
CA THR A 143 -16.74 -17.17 -9.41
C THR A 143 -15.57 -18.14 -9.36
N VAL A 144 -14.57 -17.83 -8.53
CA VAL A 144 -13.34 -18.60 -8.40
C VAL A 144 -13.02 -18.94 -6.94
N THR A 145 -12.29 -20.04 -6.75
CA THR A 145 -11.67 -20.40 -5.47
C THR A 145 -10.42 -19.54 -5.19
N PRO A 146 -9.85 -19.58 -3.98
CA PRO A 146 -8.60 -18.88 -3.67
C PRO A 146 -7.42 -19.28 -4.58
N ASP A 147 -7.44 -20.51 -5.11
CA ASP A 147 -6.44 -21.01 -6.07
C ASP A 147 -6.73 -20.57 -7.53
N LEU A 148 -7.62 -19.59 -7.71
CA LEU A 148 -8.06 -19.04 -8.99
C LEU A 148 -8.69 -20.10 -9.92
N ARG A 149 -9.26 -21.17 -9.35
CA ARG A 149 -9.96 -22.20 -10.12
C ARG A 149 -11.46 -21.89 -10.17
N PRO A 150 -12.15 -22.16 -11.29
CA PRO A 150 -13.58 -21.91 -11.39
C PRO A 150 -14.36 -22.80 -10.41
N VAL A 151 -15.34 -22.20 -9.72
CA VAL A 151 -16.23 -22.91 -8.82
C VAL A 151 -17.38 -23.50 -9.62
N ASN A 152 -17.35 -24.81 -9.84
CA ASN A 152 -18.45 -25.57 -10.44
C ASN A 152 -19.43 -26.07 -9.37
N ASP A 153 -19.93 -25.17 -8.52
CA ASP A 153 -20.99 -25.56 -7.61
C ASP A 153 -22.29 -25.67 -8.40
N LYS A 154 -22.86 -26.89 -8.41
CA LYS A 154 -24.22 -27.16 -8.88
C LYS A 154 -25.17 -26.26 -8.08
N CYS A 155 -25.60 -25.15 -8.69
CA CYS A 155 -26.61 -24.26 -8.13
C CYS A 155 -27.96 -25.00 -8.12
N ASN A 156 -28.20 -25.79 -7.07
CA ASN A 156 -29.47 -26.44 -6.80
C ASN A 156 -30.42 -25.40 -6.20
N THR A 157 -31.65 -25.30 -6.74
CA THR A 157 -32.77 -24.39 -6.40
C THR A 157 -32.53 -22.89 -6.69
N CYS A 158 -33.40 -22.11 -7.38
CA CYS A 158 -34.86 -22.11 -7.53
C CYS A 158 -35.32 -21.33 -8.79
N PHE A 159 -36.57 -21.53 -9.21
CA PHE A 159 -37.27 -20.80 -10.27
C PHE A 159 -38.05 -19.55 -9.77
N GLN A 160 -38.19 -18.59 -10.70
CA GLN A 160 -39.21 -17.54 -10.95
C GLN A 160 -39.35 -16.24 -10.12
N SER A 161 -39.02 -15.15 -10.84
CA SER A 161 -39.75 -13.87 -11.03
C SER A 161 -39.23 -12.58 -10.36
N PHE A 162 -38.85 -11.64 -11.26
CA PHE A 162 -38.66 -10.18 -11.12
C PHE A 162 -37.88 -9.66 -9.90
N ASN A 163 -36.67 -10.17 -9.83
CA ASN A 163 -35.40 -9.65 -9.31
C ASN A 163 -34.45 -10.74 -9.82
N TRP A 164 -33.25 -10.47 -10.33
CA TRP A 164 -32.41 -11.49 -10.98
C TRP A 164 -31.89 -12.56 -9.97
N LYS A 165 -32.80 -13.36 -9.41
CA LYS A 165 -32.57 -14.47 -8.49
C LYS A 165 -32.59 -15.76 -9.29
N GLY A 166 -31.56 -16.59 -9.13
CA GLY A 166 -31.51 -17.94 -9.71
C GLY A 166 -30.80 -18.07 -11.07
N LEU A 167 -29.79 -17.25 -11.35
CA LEU A 167 -28.94 -17.43 -12.54
C LEU A 167 -28.02 -18.63 -12.38
N LYS A 168 -28.07 -19.56 -13.33
CA LYS A 168 -27.18 -20.72 -13.37
C LYS A 168 -25.88 -20.36 -14.09
N SER A 169 -24.76 -20.85 -13.57
CA SER A 169 -23.50 -20.81 -14.31
C SER A 169 -23.66 -21.58 -15.61
N ILE A 170 -23.26 -20.95 -16.71
CA ILE A 170 -23.33 -21.51 -18.06
C ILE A 170 -22.31 -22.64 -18.18
N CYS A 171 -21.09 -22.39 -17.69
CA CYS A 171 -20.00 -23.35 -17.55
C CYS A 171 -18.88 -22.71 -16.72
N CYS A 172 -18.05 -23.52 -16.05
CA CYS A 172 -16.78 -23.08 -15.45
C CYS A 172 -16.89 -21.85 -14.53
N GLY A 173 -17.92 -21.76 -13.69
CA GLY A 173 -18.08 -20.64 -12.75
C GLY A 173 -18.37 -19.28 -13.41
N VAL A 174 -18.77 -19.27 -14.70
CA VAL A 174 -19.13 -18.05 -15.44
C VAL A 174 -20.64 -17.94 -15.59
N VAL A 175 -21.18 -16.74 -15.34
CA VAL A 175 -22.58 -16.38 -15.57
C VAL A 175 -22.62 -15.14 -16.46
N ASN A 176 -23.30 -15.24 -17.60
CA ASN A 176 -23.50 -14.10 -18.51
C ASN A 176 -24.93 -13.57 -18.37
N MET A 177 -25.07 -12.26 -18.31
CA MET A 177 -26.34 -11.56 -18.21
C MET A 177 -26.36 -10.36 -19.15
N SER A 178 -27.57 -9.91 -19.49
CA SER A 178 -27.74 -8.64 -20.20
C SER A 178 -28.91 -7.86 -19.65
N PHE A 179 -28.71 -6.57 -19.39
CA PHE A 179 -29.74 -5.66 -18.90
C PHE A 179 -30.02 -4.56 -19.94
N PRO A 180 -31.20 -4.53 -20.58
CA PRO A 180 -31.55 -3.45 -21.51
C PRO A 180 -31.92 -2.17 -20.74
N LEU A 181 -31.25 -1.07 -21.06
CA LEU A 181 -31.60 0.25 -20.52
C LEU A 181 -32.84 0.80 -21.24
N SER A 182 -33.67 1.51 -20.47
CA SER A 182 -34.85 2.23 -20.98
C SER A 182 -34.44 3.31 -22.00
N ASP A 183 -35.42 3.85 -22.72
CA ASP A 183 -35.27 5.04 -23.55
C ASP A 183 -35.12 6.33 -22.71
N GLN A 184 -35.66 6.33 -21.50
CA GLN A 184 -35.51 7.39 -20.50
C GLN A 184 -34.99 6.80 -19.17
N PRO A 185 -33.72 6.34 -19.10
CA PRO A 185 -33.15 5.84 -17.86
C PRO A 185 -32.79 7.00 -16.92
N VAL A 186 -32.69 6.71 -15.63
CA VAL A 186 -32.07 7.64 -14.67
C VAL A 186 -30.58 7.78 -15.02
N PHE A 187 -30.12 9.01 -15.19
CA PHE A 187 -28.70 9.29 -15.44
C PHE A 187 -27.92 9.29 -14.12
N GLY A 188 -26.66 8.87 -14.19
CA GLY A 188 -25.75 8.79 -13.04
C GLY A 188 -25.16 7.40 -12.85
N GLU A 189 -24.65 7.13 -11.65
CA GLU A 189 -24.04 5.86 -11.29
C GLU A 189 -25.09 4.79 -10.98
N TRP A 190 -24.92 3.61 -11.58
CA TRP A 190 -25.73 2.42 -11.37
C TRP A 190 -24.89 1.33 -10.71
N LEU A 191 -25.47 0.61 -9.75
CA LEU A 191 -24.81 -0.48 -9.03
C LEU A 191 -25.42 -1.83 -9.41
N ILE A 192 -24.54 -2.78 -9.74
CA ILE A 192 -24.86 -4.20 -9.90
C ILE A 192 -24.55 -4.87 -8.57
N PHE A 193 -25.50 -5.63 -8.02
CA PHE A 193 -25.31 -6.45 -6.83
C PHE A 193 -25.42 -7.94 -7.19
N VAL A 194 -24.46 -8.74 -6.74
CA VAL A 194 -24.42 -10.19 -6.93
C VAL A 194 -24.24 -10.84 -5.57
N GLU A 195 -25.12 -11.78 -5.22
CA GLU A 195 -25.04 -12.54 -3.99
C GLU A 195 -24.57 -13.97 -4.27
N VAL A 196 -23.46 -14.39 -3.66
CA VAL A 196 -22.90 -15.74 -3.76
C VAL A 196 -22.59 -16.24 -2.35
N GLN A 197 -23.11 -17.43 -2.00
CA GLN A 197 -22.88 -18.07 -0.70
C GLN A 197 -23.16 -17.15 0.52
N GLY A 198 -24.16 -16.26 0.41
CA GLY A 198 -24.56 -15.31 1.46
C GLY A 198 -23.68 -14.06 1.56
N HIS A 199 -22.79 -13.82 0.59
CA HIS A 199 -21.98 -12.61 0.48
C HIS A 199 -22.37 -11.79 -0.75
N THR A 200 -22.48 -10.48 -0.57
CA THR A 200 -22.82 -9.54 -1.64
C THR A 200 -21.57 -8.88 -2.21
N TYR A 201 -21.47 -8.89 -3.53
CA TYR A 201 -20.44 -8.23 -4.34
C TYR A 201 -21.08 -7.17 -5.20
N ASN A 202 -20.38 -6.07 -5.45
CA ASN A 202 -20.91 -4.97 -6.24
C ASN A 202 -19.95 -4.47 -7.32
N LYS A 203 -20.52 -3.85 -8.35
CA LYS A 203 -19.78 -3.16 -9.40
C LYS A 203 -20.63 -2.00 -9.91
N SER A 204 -20.02 -0.84 -10.10
CA SER A 204 -20.70 0.31 -10.70
C SER A 204 -20.42 0.45 -12.19
N PHE A 205 -21.39 1.06 -12.88
CA PHE A 205 -21.27 1.60 -14.23
C PHE A 205 -22.05 2.91 -14.31
N GLU A 206 -21.72 3.77 -15.26
CA GLU A 206 -22.38 5.07 -15.40
C GLU A 206 -23.35 5.09 -16.58
N VAL A 207 -24.50 5.72 -16.41
CA VAL A 207 -25.46 5.98 -17.49
C VAL A 207 -25.50 7.48 -17.73
N GLN A 208 -25.07 7.89 -18.91
CA GLN A 208 -25.04 9.29 -19.29
C GLN A 208 -25.83 9.52 -20.58
N LYS A 209 -26.38 10.72 -20.71
CA LYS A 209 -26.88 11.21 -21.99
C LYS A 209 -25.69 11.50 -22.88
N TYR A 210 -25.25 10.52 -23.65
CA TYR A 210 -24.11 10.73 -24.52
C TYR A 210 -24.52 11.61 -25.71
N VAL A 211 -24.07 12.85 -25.67
CA VAL A 211 -23.90 13.69 -26.84
C VAL A 211 -22.50 13.40 -27.35
N MET A 212 -22.38 12.99 -28.62
CA MET A 212 -21.06 12.82 -29.22
C MET A 212 -20.33 14.16 -29.16
N PRO A 213 -19.16 14.23 -28.50
CA PRO A 213 -18.39 15.45 -28.48
C PRO A 213 -18.00 15.78 -29.91
N LYS A 214 -18.21 17.03 -30.34
CA LYS A 214 -17.88 17.46 -31.72
C LYS A 214 -16.36 17.51 -31.94
N PHE A 215 -15.62 17.72 -30.87
CA PHE A 215 -14.17 17.78 -30.86
C PHE A 215 -13.63 17.26 -29.53
N GLU A 216 -12.40 16.75 -29.58
CA GLU A 216 -11.64 16.29 -28.43
C GLU A 216 -10.80 17.45 -27.86
N LEU A 217 -10.64 17.46 -26.53
CA LEU A 217 -9.84 18.42 -25.80
C LEU A 217 -8.86 17.66 -24.90
N VAL A 218 -7.57 17.85 -25.14
CA VAL A 218 -6.47 17.20 -24.39
C VAL A 218 -5.65 18.28 -23.71
N ILE A 219 -5.41 18.12 -22.41
CA ILE A 219 -4.48 18.94 -21.63
C ILE A 219 -3.18 18.14 -21.55
N ASP A 220 -2.06 18.77 -21.91
CA ASP A 220 -0.72 18.23 -21.72
C ASP A 220 -0.01 19.11 -20.67
N PRO A 221 -0.12 18.77 -19.37
CA PRO A 221 0.52 19.52 -18.30
C PRO A 221 1.95 19.01 -18.04
N PRO A 222 2.77 19.72 -17.23
CA PRO A 222 4.04 19.18 -16.75
C PRO A 222 3.82 17.95 -15.85
N THR A 223 4.83 17.07 -15.78
CA THR A 223 4.76 15.83 -15.01
C THR A 223 4.67 16.07 -13.50
N TYR A 224 5.31 17.12 -13.01
CA TYR A 224 5.25 17.60 -11.63
C TYR A 224 5.80 19.03 -11.58
N ILE A 225 5.45 19.78 -10.53
CA ILE A 225 6.02 21.12 -10.33
C ILE A 225 7.38 21.03 -9.64
N ARG A 226 8.42 21.51 -10.31
CA ARG A 226 9.83 21.50 -9.87
C ARG A 226 10.13 22.59 -8.85
N ASP A 227 9.68 23.80 -9.14
CA ASP A 227 9.91 24.98 -8.30
C ASP A 227 8.62 25.79 -8.19
N LEU A 228 8.16 25.95 -6.94
CA LEU A 228 6.95 26.68 -6.59
C LEU A 228 7.02 28.17 -6.94
N ASN A 229 8.22 28.74 -7.04
CA ASN A 229 8.44 30.15 -7.40
C ASN A 229 8.50 30.40 -8.90
N SER A 230 8.70 29.34 -9.69
CA SER A 230 8.76 29.40 -11.14
C SER A 230 7.40 29.08 -11.76
N CYS A 231 7.20 29.50 -13.00
CA CYS A 231 6.04 29.08 -13.78
C CYS A 231 6.46 28.01 -14.78
N GLU A 232 5.67 26.95 -14.88
CA GLU A 232 5.88 25.89 -15.86
C GLU A 232 4.92 26.03 -17.04
N GLN A 233 5.32 25.53 -18.21
CA GLN A 233 4.50 25.61 -19.41
C GLN A 233 3.66 24.34 -19.59
N ALA A 234 2.38 24.53 -19.89
CA ALA A 234 1.46 23.48 -20.27
C ALA A 234 0.80 23.83 -21.60
N SER A 235 0.27 22.82 -22.30
CA SER A 235 -0.41 23.02 -23.58
C SER A 235 -1.78 22.36 -23.59
N ILE A 236 -2.69 22.93 -24.37
CA ILE A 236 -4.01 22.37 -24.62
C ILE A 236 -4.15 22.18 -26.12
N ARG A 237 -4.64 21.01 -26.52
CA ARG A 237 -4.91 20.66 -27.91
C ARG A 237 -6.40 20.40 -28.09
N ALA A 238 -6.99 21.05 -29.09
CA ALA A 238 -8.39 20.92 -29.44
C ALA A 238 -8.53 20.53 -30.92
N ARG A 239 -9.13 19.36 -31.17
CA ARG A 239 -9.23 18.77 -32.51
C ARG A 239 -10.61 18.20 -32.76
N TYR A 240 -11.24 18.57 -33.87
CA TYR A 240 -12.50 17.95 -34.28
C TYR A 240 -12.35 16.44 -34.49
N THR A 241 -13.44 15.68 -34.34
CA THR A 241 -13.43 14.23 -34.53
C THR A 241 -12.99 13.80 -35.93
N PHE A 242 -13.13 14.68 -36.94
CA PHE A 242 -12.64 14.50 -38.31
C PHE A 242 -11.21 15.05 -38.54
N GLY A 243 -10.51 15.44 -37.47
CA GLY A 243 -9.08 15.70 -37.48
C GLY A 243 -8.63 17.13 -37.77
N LYS A 244 -9.53 18.11 -37.98
CA LYS A 244 -9.15 19.53 -38.17
C LYS A 244 -8.96 20.27 -36.84
N PRO A 245 -8.13 21.32 -36.79
CA PRO A 245 -7.95 22.14 -35.58
C PRO A 245 -9.23 22.90 -35.22
N VAL A 246 -9.50 23.02 -33.93
CA VAL A 246 -10.61 23.84 -33.42
C VAL A 246 -10.13 25.28 -33.27
N VAL A 247 -10.89 26.23 -33.82
CA VAL A 247 -10.66 27.65 -33.59
C VAL A 247 -11.76 28.19 -32.69
N GLY A 248 -11.39 28.93 -31.65
CA GLY A 248 -12.36 29.48 -30.70
C GLY A 248 -11.73 30.12 -29.47
N LYS A 249 -12.56 30.30 -28.44
CA LYS A 249 -12.18 30.86 -27.14
C LYS A 249 -11.87 29.74 -26.14
N LEU A 250 -10.69 29.76 -25.56
CA LEU A 250 -10.24 28.87 -24.49
C LEU A 250 -10.30 29.61 -23.14
N THR A 251 -10.88 28.98 -22.14
CA THR A 251 -10.86 29.43 -20.74
C THR A 251 -10.31 28.31 -19.88
N VAL A 252 -9.22 28.58 -19.15
CA VAL A 252 -8.55 27.64 -18.25
C VAL A 252 -8.69 28.16 -16.83
N ASN A 253 -9.27 27.36 -15.94
CA ASN A 253 -9.36 27.62 -14.51
C ASN A 253 -8.45 26.66 -13.77
N MET A 254 -7.46 27.19 -13.05
CA MET A 254 -6.43 26.42 -12.37
C MET A 254 -6.51 26.69 -10.87
N THR A 255 -6.43 25.64 -10.05
CA THR A 255 -6.32 25.74 -8.60
C THR A 255 -5.30 24.72 -8.09
N VAL A 256 -4.73 24.95 -6.92
CA VAL A 256 -3.94 23.92 -6.21
C VAL A 256 -4.83 23.29 -5.15
N ASN A 257 -4.96 21.96 -5.18
CA ASN A 257 -5.74 21.20 -4.21
C ASN A 257 -4.79 20.28 -3.45
N GLY A 258 -4.74 20.42 -2.12
CA GLY A 258 -3.91 19.61 -1.24
C GLY A 258 -4.73 18.89 -0.18
N VAL A 259 -4.19 17.76 0.29
CA VAL A 259 -4.75 17.04 1.44
C VAL A 259 -3.90 17.38 2.65
N GLY A 260 -4.38 18.32 3.48
CA GLY A 260 -3.80 18.60 4.78
C GLY A 260 -4.25 17.57 5.82
N TYR A 261 -3.47 17.43 6.92
CA TYR A 261 -3.73 16.44 7.97
C TYR A 261 -5.11 16.59 8.65
N TYR A 262 -5.68 17.80 8.64
CA TYR A 262 -6.99 18.10 9.25
C TYR A 262 -8.02 18.66 8.27
N ARG A 263 -7.61 19.14 7.09
CA ARG A 263 -8.49 19.81 6.13
C ARG A 263 -7.92 19.72 4.73
N GLN A 264 -8.80 19.61 3.74
CA GLN A 264 -8.43 19.87 2.36
C GLN A 264 -8.04 21.34 2.21
N GLU A 265 -6.82 21.57 1.73
CA GLU A 265 -6.32 22.91 1.45
C GLU A 265 -6.62 23.21 -0.02
N THR A 266 -7.52 24.15 -0.26
CA THR A 266 -7.84 24.64 -1.59
C THR A 266 -7.21 26.00 -1.75
N GLY A 267 -6.33 26.13 -2.74
CA GLY A 267 -5.71 27.38 -3.12
C GLY A 267 -6.66 28.36 -3.78
N HIS A 268 -6.11 29.49 -4.23
CA HIS A 268 -6.85 30.50 -4.98
C HIS A 268 -7.00 30.10 -6.46
N PRO A 269 -8.21 30.19 -7.04
CA PRO A 269 -8.41 29.93 -8.46
C PRO A 269 -7.82 31.03 -9.33
N VAL A 270 -7.06 30.63 -10.34
CA VAL A 270 -6.50 31.50 -11.37
C VAL A 270 -7.16 31.14 -12.70
N ILE A 271 -7.85 32.13 -13.30
CA ILE A 271 -8.56 31.96 -14.57
C ILE A 271 -7.79 32.69 -15.67
N LYS A 272 -7.41 31.97 -16.73
CA LYS A 272 -6.82 32.53 -17.95
C LYS A 272 -7.74 32.30 -19.13
N THR A 273 -7.86 33.32 -19.98
CA THR A 273 -8.69 33.25 -21.19
C THR A 273 -7.86 33.69 -22.40
N THR A 274 -7.83 32.86 -23.43
CA THR A 274 -7.06 33.08 -24.66
C THR A 274 -7.81 32.54 -25.88
N GLU A 275 -7.36 32.89 -27.08
CA GLU A 275 -7.82 32.24 -28.31
C GLU A 275 -7.03 30.95 -28.56
N ILE A 276 -7.70 29.92 -29.05
CA ILE A 276 -7.09 28.64 -29.46
C ILE A 276 -7.25 28.45 -30.97
N LYS A 277 -6.17 28.03 -31.63
CA LYS A 277 -6.13 27.63 -33.04
C LYS A 277 -5.53 26.24 -33.16
N GLY A 278 -6.31 25.23 -32.79
CA GLY A 278 -5.87 23.84 -32.68
C GLY A 278 -5.06 23.55 -31.42
N SER A 279 -4.12 24.42 -31.04
CA SER A 279 -3.38 24.33 -29.79
C SER A 279 -3.11 25.70 -29.19
N ALA A 280 -2.99 25.76 -27.86
CA ALA A 280 -2.61 26.94 -27.11
C ALA A 280 -1.74 26.56 -25.91
N ASN A 281 -0.70 27.36 -25.64
CA ASN A 281 0.15 27.19 -24.48
C ASN A 281 -0.25 28.17 -23.38
N PHE A 282 -0.07 27.76 -22.13
CA PHE A 282 -0.33 28.59 -20.95
C PHE A 282 0.71 28.30 -19.87
N SER A 283 0.93 29.28 -18.99
CA SER A 283 1.83 29.13 -17.85
C SER A 283 1.05 28.75 -16.58
N ILE A 284 1.58 27.78 -15.85
CA ILE A 284 1.12 27.33 -14.53
C ILE A 284 2.06 27.94 -13.49
N CYS A 285 1.59 28.94 -12.76
CA CYS A 285 2.35 29.63 -11.72
C CYS A 285 1.78 29.26 -10.36
N VAL A 286 2.40 28.31 -9.67
CA VAL A 286 1.87 27.75 -8.41
C VAL A 286 1.84 28.77 -7.28
N LYS A 287 2.81 29.68 -7.24
CA LYS A 287 2.86 30.81 -6.30
C LYS A 287 1.58 31.64 -6.25
N ASP A 288 0.90 31.83 -7.37
CA ASP A 288 -0.33 32.63 -7.46
C ASP A 288 -1.56 31.88 -6.94
N MET A 289 -1.45 30.54 -6.85
CA MET A 289 -2.53 29.65 -6.42
C MET A 289 -2.37 29.21 -4.97
N MET A 290 -1.14 29.07 -4.46
CA MET A 290 -0.90 28.59 -3.10
C MET A 290 -1.08 29.70 -2.05
N PRO A 291 -1.69 29.39 -0.89
CA PRO A 291 -1.64 30.28 0.27
C PRO A 291 -0.19 30.52 0.74
N LEU A 292 0.07 31.67 1.38
CA LEU A 292 1.42 32.03 1.86
C LEU A 292 1.92 31.12 3.00
N ASP A 293 1.01 30.61 3.85
CA ASP A 293 1.33 29.86 5.07
C ASP A 293 1.19 28.34 4.91
N VAL A 294 1.70 27.77 3.82
CA VAL A 294 1.60 26.33 3.56
C VAL A 294 2.74 25.57 4.26
N ALA A 295 2.38 24.53 5.01
CA ALA A 295 3.32 23.70 5.76
C ALA A 295 4.36 23.01 4.86
N ASP A 296 5.56 22.74 5.41
CA ASP A 296 6.67 22.13 4.66
C ASP A 296 6.36 20.73 4.10
N HIS A 297 5.42 20.03 4.71
CA HIS A 297 4.97 18.70 4.29
C HIS A 297 3.77 18.72 3.33
N PHE A 298 3.44 19.88 2.75
CA PHE A 298 2.33 19.98 1.83
C PHE A 298 2.49 19.06 0.62
N ARG A 299 1.44 18.29 0.38
CA ARG A 299 1.26 17.46 -0.81
C ARG A 299 -0.10 17.76 -1.42
N GLY A 300 -0.09 18.15 -2.68
CA GLY A 300 -1.30 18.40 -3.46
C GLY A 300 -1.06 18.18 -4.94
N SER A 301 -2.02 18.61 -5.76
CA SER A 301 -1.92 18.61 -7.21
C SER A 301 -2.54 19.89 -7.79
N VAL A 302 -2.12 20.24 -9.00
CA VAL A 302 -2.77 21.29 -9.79
C VAL A 302 -4.01 20.71 -10.42
N SER A 303 -5.16 21.29 -10.13
CA SER A 303 -6.43 20.99 -10.78
C SER A 303 -6.67 21.99 -11.91
N ILE A 304 -6.81 21.50 -13.14
CA ILE A 304 -6.92 22.27 -14.36
C ILE A 304 -8.25 21.97 -15.03
N TRP A 305 -9.18 22.92 -15.02
CA TRP A 305 -10.40 22.89 -15.82
C TRP A 305 -10.21 23.70 -17.09
N ALA A 306 -10.32 23.06 -18.25
CA ALA A 306 -10.26 23.73 -19.54
C ALA A 306 -11.61 23.68 -20.25
N SER A 307 -12.09 24.82 -20.73
CA SER A 307 -13.31 24.97 -21.51
C SER A 307 -13.00 25.65 -22.84
N VAL A 308 -13.36 25.01 -23.95
CA VAL A 308 -13.23 25.60 -25.30
C VAL A 308 -14.61 25.82 -25.88
N THR A 309 -14.84 27.04 -26.37
CA THR A 309 -16.01 27.40 -27.17
C THR A 309 -15.56 27.69 -28.59
N SER A 310 -15.88 26.80 -29.52
CA SER A 310 -15.60 26.95 -30.95
C SER A 310 -16.43 28.08 -31.57
N ILE A 311 -15.97 28.62 -32.71
CA ILE A 311 -16.71 29.58 -33.55
C ILE A 311 -18.10 29.05 -33.92
N ASP A 312 -18.26 27.74 -34.09
CA ASP A 312 -19.55 27.10 -34.44
C ASP A 312 -20.54 27.05 -33.25
N GLY A 313 -20.24 27.73 -32.14
CA GLY A 313 -21.02 27.73 -30.90
C GLY A 313 -20.93 26.44 -30.08
N SER A 314 -20.11 25.48 -30.51
CA SER A 314 -19.93 24.22 -29.78
C SER A 314 -18.95 24.38 -28.62
N ARG A 315 -19.33 23.87 -27.44
CA ARG A 315 -18.54 23.94 -26.21
C ARG A 315 -18.14 22.55 -25.74
N GLN A 316 -16.90 22.40 -25.30
CA GLN A 316 -16.38 21.20 -24.65
C GLN A 316 -15.55 21.60 -23.43
N THR A 317 -15.58 20.74 -22.41
CA THR A 317 -14.86 20.94 -21.16
C THR A 317 -14.12 19.67 -20.79
N THR A 318 -12.88 19.81 -20.32
CA THR A 318 -12.08 18.70 -19.79
C THR A 318 -11.41 19.12 -18.48
N PHE A 319 -10.97 18.13 -17.72
CA PHE A 319 -10.39 18.29 -16.39
C PHE A 319 -9.13 17.43 -16.27
N ASP A 320 -8.10 17.97 -15.63
CA ASP A 320 -6.88 17.24 -15.28
C ASP A 320 -6.43 17.61 -13.85
N ASP A 321 -6.04 16.61 -13.05
CA ASP A 321 -5.47 16.76 -11.71
C ASP A 321 -4.17 15.97 -11.53
N SER A 322 -3.50 15.65 -12.64
CA SER A 322 -2.40 14.70 -12.69
C SER A 322 -1.05 15.28 -12.27
N THR A 323 -0.90 16.60 -12.22
CA THR A 323 0.36 17.29 -11.88
C THR A 323 0.51 17.48 -10.36
N PRO A 324 1.35 16.70 -9.67
CA PRO A 324 1.61 16.88 -8.25
C PRO A 324 2.39 18.15 -7.96
N VAL A 325 2.09 18.72 -6.79
CA VAL A 325 2.71 19.91 -6.21
C VAL A 325 3.14 19.58 -4.79
N HIS A 326 4.44 19.38 -4.60
CA HIS A 326 5.02 19.11 -3.28
C HIS A 326 5.99 20.23 -2.91
N LYS A 327 5.94 20.69 -1.66
CA LYS A 327 6.94 21.64 -1.16
C LYS A 327 8.31 20.99 -0.98
N GLN A 328 8.32 19.71 -0.60
CA GLN A 328 9.51 18.88 -0.65
C GLN A 328 9.53 18.07 -1.97
N LEU A 329 10.44 18.44 -2.87
CA LEU A 329 10.51 17.86 -4.22
C LEU A 329 10.94 16.38 -4.24
N ILE A 330 11.61 15.90 -3.19
CA ILE A 330 12.15 14.54 -3.14
C ILE A 330 11.45 13.76 -2.05
N ASP A 331 10.84 12.65 -2.45
CA ASP A 331 10.26 11.67 -1.53
C ASP A 331 11.26 10.53 -1.32
N ILE A 332 11.48 10.16 -0.06
CA ILE A 332 12.42 9.11 0.31
C ILE A 332 11.68 8.06 1.10
N LYS A 333 11.75 6.81 0.63
CA LYS A 333 11.08 5.67 1.26
C LYS A 333 12.04 4.49 1.37
N TYR A 334 11.81 3.63 2.36
CA TYR A 334 12.42 2.31 2.35
C TYR A 334 11.82 1.50 1.22
N SER A 335 12.69 0.88 0.42
CA SER A 335 12.23 -0.07 -0.59
C SER A 335 11.48 -1.23 0.05
N LYS A 336 10.57 -1.85 -0.70
CA LYS A 336 9.82 -3.04 -0.25
C LYS A 336 10.75 -4.20 0.12
N ASP A 337 11.94 -4.24 -0.46
CA ASP A 337 12.97 -5.25 -0.18
C ASP A 337 13.65 -5.06 1.19
N THR A 338 13.57 -3.86 1.75
CA THR A 338 14.21 -3.53 3.03
C THR A 338 13.41 -4.10 4.19
N ARG A 339 14.01 -5.07 4.88
CA ARG A 339 13.38 -5.73 6.03
C ARG A 339 13.29 -4.76 7.20
N LYS A 340 12.11 -4.65 7.82
CA LYS A 340 11.90 -3.82 9.02
C LYS A 340 12.58 -4.39 10.28
N GLN A 341 13.02 -5.65 10.23
CA GLN A 341 13.72 -6.32 11.32
C GLN A 341 15.18 -6.53 10.95
N PHE A 342 16.07 -6.29 11.92
CA PHE A 342 17.48 -6.64 11.84
C PHE A 342 17.79 -7.83 12.76
N LYS A 343 18.95 -8.46 12.55
CA LYS A 343 19.46 -9.52 13.43
C LYS A 343 20.69 -8.96 14.16
N PRO A 344 20.66 -8.82 15.50
CA PRO A 344 21.81 -8.30 16.23
C PRO A 344 23.07 -9.13 15.97
N GLY A 345 24.22 -8.47 15.83
CA GLY A 345 25.51 -9.09 15.52
C GLY A 345 25.71 -9.48 14.05
N LEU A 346 24.71 -9.29 13.17
CA LEU A 346 24.86 -9.48 11.72
C LEU A 346 24.80 -8.14 10.97
N PRO A 347 25.45 -8.03 9.80
CA PRO A 347 25.29 -6.86 8.94
C PRO A 347 23.83 -6.67 8.53
N TYR A 348 23.37 -5.42 8.58
CA TYR A 348 22.04 -5.05 8.12
C TYR A 348 22.14 -4.29 6.80
N LYS A 349 21.64 -4.91 5.73
CA LYS A 349 21.58 -4.33 4.40
C LYS A 349 20.19 -3.76 4.16
N GLY A 350 20.14 -2.53 3.68
CA GLY A 350 18.91 -1.86 3.33
C GLY A 350 19.04 -1.12 2.01
N LYS A 351 17.88 -0.83 1.44
CA LYS A 351 17.71 -0.12 0.18
C LYS A 351 16.66 0.96 0.35
N ILE A 352 16.99 2.16 -0.11
CA ILE A 352 16.11 3.32 -0.11
C ILE A 352 15.76 3.67 -1.55
N GLU A 353 14.49 4.03 -1.74
CA GLU A 353 13.94 4.57 -2.98
C GLU A 353 13.85 6.09 -2.81
N VAL A 354 14.33 6.81 -3.81
CA VAL A 354 14.44 8.26 -3.88
C VAL A 354 13.73 8.67 -5.17
N THR A 355 12.56 9.28 -5.03
CA THR A 355 11.67 9.58 -6.17
C THR A 355 11.24 11.04 -6.19
N TYR A 356 10.93 11.53 -7.37
CA TYR A 356 10.20 12.79 -7.57
C TYR A 356 8.71 12.62 -7.23
N PRO A 357 7.92 13.72 -7.18
CA PRO A 357 6.51 13.67 -6.80
C PRO A 357 5.63 12.83 -7.74
N ASP A 358 6.03 12.71 -9.00
CA ASP A 358 5.38 11.88 -10.03
C ASP A 358 5.74 10.38 -9.91
N GLY A 359 6.62 10.02 -8.97
CA GLY A 359 7.12 8.66 -8.77
C GLY A 359 8.31 8.29 -9.67
N SER A 360 8.80 9.21 -10.50
CA SER A 360 10.00 8.97 -11.31
C SER A 360 11.27 8.91 -10.45
N PRO A 361 12.29 8.13 -10.84
CA PRO A 361 13.53 8.00 -10.07
C PRO A 361 14.28 9.34 -10.00
N ALA A 362 14.73 9.71 -8.80
CA ALA A 362 15.51 10.92 -8.57
C ALA A 362 16.98 10.58 -8.36
N ASP A 363 17.79 10.85 -9.38
CA ASP A 363 19.23 10.53 -9.43
C ASP A 363 20.12 11.67 -8.93
N GLY A 364 21.33 11.32 -8.47
CA GLY A 364 22.32 12.30 -8.03
C GLY A 364 21.98 12.96 -6.69
N VAL A 365 20.97 12.45 -5.99
CA VAL A 365 20.54 12.99 -4.69
C VAL A 365 21.46 12.47 -3.61
N LYS A 366 22.08 13.38 -2.87
CA LYS A 366 22.85 13.03 -1.68
C LYS A 366 21.91 12.71 -0.53
N VAL A 367 22.06 11.50 -0.01
CA VAL A 367 21.26 10.96 1.07
C VAL A 367 22.17 10.51 2.21
N ARG A 368 21.93 11.02 3.42
CA ARG A 368 22.65 10.60 4.63
C ARG A 368 21.81 9.61 5.41
N VAL A 369 22.33 8.40 5.60
CA VAL A 369 21.74 7.36 6.44
C VAL A 369 22.45 7.34 7.78
N LYS A 370 21.70 7.56 8.86
CA LYS A 370 22.20 7.57 10.23
C LYS A 370 21.52 6.47 11.04
N ALA A 371 22.30 5.65 11.75
CA ALA A 371 21.81 4.61 12.64
C ALA A 371 22.18 4.94 14.09
N GLU A 372 21.17 5.02 14.95
CA GLU A 372 21.33 5.33 16.38
C GLU A 372 20.80 4.21 17.27
N LEU A 373 21.54 3.86 18.32
CA LEU A 373 21.10 2.92 19.37
C LEU A 373 20.35 3.65 20.49
N THR A 374 20.83 4.85 20.84
CA THR A 374 20.19 5.81 21.74
C THR A 374 20.35 7.20 21.12
N THR A 375 19.60 8.20 21.58
CA THR A 375 19.65 9.58 21.04
C THR A 375 21.01 10.28 21.15
N LYS A 376 21.99 9.64 21.80
CA LYS A 376 23.37 10.12 21.93
C LYS A 376 24.40 9.17 21.31
N ASP A 377 24.02 7.94 20.98
CA ASP A 377 24.92 6.90 20.47
C ASP A 377 24.66 6.66 18.98
N ASN A 378 25.37 7.42 18.15
CA ASN A 378 25.44 7.19 16.71
C ASN A 378 26.36 5.99 16.44
N VAL A 379 25.81 4.94 15.86
CA VAL A 379 26.55 3.70 15.56
C VAL A 379 26.96 3.62 14.10
N TYR A 380 26.29 4.37 13.22
CA TYR A 380 26.62 4.41 11.80
C TYR A 380 26.15 5.73 11.18
N THR A 381 26.97 6.32 10.33
CA THR A 381 26.58 7.42 9.43
C THR A 381 27.23 7.16 8.09
N SER A 382 26.46 7.22 7.02
CA SER A 382 26.97 7.08 5.65
C SER A 382 26.24 8.01 4.71
N GLU A 383 26.98 8.59 3.78
CA GLU A 383 26.46 9.43 2.72
C GLU A 383 26.48 8.63 1.42
N LEU A 384 25.33 8.63 0.76
CA LEU A 384 25.05 7.84 -0.42
C LEU A 384 24.52 8.78 -1.50
N ILE A 385 24.74 8.40 -2.75
CA ILE A 385 24.20 9.12 -3.89
C ILE A 385 23.24 8.18 -4.59
N SER A 386 22.01 8.65 -4.83
CA SER A 386 21.02 7.87 -5.55
C SER A 386 21.44 7.61 -7.00
N LYS A 387 21.23 6.37 -7.45
CA LYS A 387 21.41 5.93 -8.83
C LYS A 387 20.19 5.10 -9.22
N ASP A 388 19.58 5.41 -10.35
CA ASP A 388 18.31 4.83 -10.79
C ASP A 388 17.19 4.98 -9.74
N GLY A 389 17.18 6.12 -9.04
CA GLY A 389 16.23 6.41 -7.96
C GLY A 389 16.45 5.56 -6.71
N GLU A 390 17.61 4.92 -6.56
CA GLU A 390 17.86 3.99 -5.46
C GLU A 390 19.22 4.26 -4.80
N ALA A 391 19.30 4.00 -3.49
CA ALA A 391 20.56 3.95 -2.78
C ALA A 391 20.58 2.77 -1.80
N THR A 392 21.68 2.02 -1.79
CA THR A 392 21.87 0.85 -0.93
C THR A 392 22.85 1.17 0.18
N PHE A 393 22.54 0.74 1.40
CA PHE A 393 23.39 0.91 2.57
C PHE A 393 23.62 -0.41 3.29
N GLU A 394 24.76 -0.53 3.95
CA GLU A 394 25.13 -1.69 4.74
C GLU A 394 25.70 -1.24 6.08
N ILE A 395 24.98 -1.57 7.15
CA ILE A 395 25.44 -1.35 8.52
C ILE A 395 26.23 -2.59 8.93
N PRO A 396 27.56 -2.49 9.15
CA PRO A 396 28.45 -3.65 9.23
C PRO A 396 28.18 -4.53 10.46
N SER A 397 27.84 -3.93 11.61
CA SER A 397 27.46 -4.69 12.79
C SER A 397 26.59 -3.84 13.71
N ILE A 398 25.41 -4.38 14.03
CA ILE A 398 24.53 -3.80 15.04
C ILE A 398 24.85 -4.50 16.38
N PRO A 399 25.16 -3.75 17.46
CA PRO A 399 25.50 -4.34 18.76
C PRO A 399 24.45 -5.36 19.22
N THR A 400 24.90 -6.46 19.83
CA THR A 400 24.01 -7.55 20.27
C THR A 400 23.02 -7.14 21.36
N ALA A 401 23.35 -6.09 22.12
CA ALA A 401 22.47 -5.48 23.12
C ALA A 401 21.41 -4.54 22.52
N ALA A 402 21.50 -4.20 21.22
CA ALA A 402 20.56 -3.29 20.57
C ALA A 402 19.17 -3.94 20.43
N GLN A 403 18.17 -3.31 21.04
CA GLN A 403 16.77 -3.69 20.86
C GLN A 403 16.08 -2.88 19.75
N TYR A 404 16.57 -1.66 19.52
CA TYR A 404 16.04 -0.72 18.55
C TYR A 404 17.20 -0.03 17.84
N VAL A 405 17.00 0.28 16.56
CA VAL A 405 17.91 1.11 15.77
C VAL A 405 17.04 2.15 15.05
N TRP A 406 17.35 3.42 15.24
CA TRP A 406 16.69 4.51 14.53
C TRP A 406 17.46 4.80 13.26
N LEU A 407 16.78 4.70 12.12
CA LEU A 407 17.36 5.01 10.83
C LEU A 407 16.79 6.35 10.34
N GLU A 408 17.61 7.38 10.42
CA GLU A 408 17.27 8.71 9.93
C GLU A 408 17.88 8.92 8.55
N ILE A 409 17.07 9.48 7.66
CA ILE A 409 17.47 9.73 6.30
C ILE A 409 17.33 11.22 6.01
N PHE A 410 18.44 11.88 5.69
CA PHE A 410 18.46 13.29 5.36
C PHE A 410 18.82 13.49 3.89
N LYS A 411 18.15 14.44 3.25
CA LYS A 411 18.65 15.05 2.02
C LYS A 411 19.62 16.16 2.40
N GLU A 412 20.84 16.11 1.88
CA GLU A 412 21.71 17.27 1.92
C GLU A 412 21.29 18.20 0.78
N LEU A 413 20.67 19.33 1.11
CA LEU A 413 20.45 20.40 0.15
C LEU A 413 21.83 21.04 -0.08
N ALA A 414 22.36 20.97 -1.31
CA ALA A 414 23.51 21.77 -1.68
C ALA A 414 23.17 23.24 -1.39
N ASP A 415 24.09 23.92 -0.69
CA ASP A 415 23.90 25.18 -0.01
C ASP A 415 23.14 26.24 -0.82
N PHE A 416 22.06 26.77 -0.24
CA PHE A 416 21.58 28.10 -0.62
C PHE A 416 22.55 29.10 0.00
N ASP A 417 23.34 29.76 -0.84
CA ASP A 417 24.21 30.86 -0.44
C ASP A 417 23.34 32.02 0.08
N VAL A 418 23.27 32.19 1.40
CA VAL A 418 22.46 33.25 2.06
C VAL A 418 23.18 34.62 2.00
N SER A 419 24.21 34.76 1.17
CA SER A 419 25.01 35.99 1.11
C SER A 419 24.37 37.14 0.31
N ASP A 420 23.33 36.89 -0.51
CA ASP A 420 22.78 37.91 -1.42
C ASP A 420 21.40 38.47 -1.06
N ALA A 421 20.82 38.09 0.10
CA ALA A 421 19.48 38.56 0.50
C ALA A 421 19.46 39.85 1.35
N PHE A 422 20.62 40.33 1.84
CA PHE A 422 20.67 41.57 2.63
C PHE A 422 21.91 42.40 2.29
N GLY A 423 21.86 43.08 1.14
CA GLY A 423 22.76 44.18 0.86
C GLY A 423 22.43 45.39 1.75
N ILE A 424 23.00 45.46 2.96
CA ILE A 424 23.11 46.69 3.76
C ILE A 424 24.47 46.70 4.48
N PRO A 425 25.26 47.79 4.44
CA PRO A 425 26.59 47.85 5.05
C PRO A 425 26.51 47.95 6.57
N LYS A 426 27.57 47.47 7.23
CA LYS A 426 27.84 47.70 8.65
C LYS A 426 28.07 49.19 8.90
N ASP A 427 27.15 49.84 9.61
CA ASP A 427 27.49 50.69 10.76
C ASP A 427 26.27 51.08 11.60
N ASP A 428 26.56 51.22 12.90
CA ASP A 428 25.84 51.93 13.98
C ASP A 428 24.52 51.41 14.59
N GLY A 429 24.58 51.20 15.92
CA GLY A 429 23.75 52.00 16.84
C GLY A 429 22.66 51.31 17.67
N HIS A 430 22.98 51.08 18.94
CA HIS A 430 22.12 50.72 20.10
C HIS A 430 20.73 51.41 20.21
N PHE A 431 19.69 50.72 20.73
CA PHE A 431 18.91 51.04 21.96
C PHE A 431 17.60 50.18 22.19
N TRP A 432 17.53 49.51 23.36
CA TRP A 432 16.43 49.27 24.35
C TRP A 432 15.06 48.57 24.08
N TRP A 433 14.64 47.80 25.11
CA TRP A 433 13.47 46.91 25.35
C TRP A 433 12.20 47.62 25.93
N PRO A 434 11.13 46.98 26.52
CA PRO A 434 10.51 45.62 26.42
C PRO A 434 8.93 45.58 26.41
N GLY A 435 8.35 44.39 26.17
CA GLY A 435 7.33 43.81 27.08
C GLY A 435 5.88 43.63 26.58
N LEU A 436 5.35 42.39 26.65
CA LEU A 436 4.16 42.01 27.45
C LEU A 436 3.79 40.51 27.31
N SER A 437 3.08 40.01 28.32
CA SER A 437 3.07 38.62 28.80
C SER A 437 1.68 37.96 28.83
N SER A 438 1.70 36.62 28.94
CA SER A 438 0.61 35.72 29.40
C SER A 438 -0.53 35.44 28.38
N ARG A 439 -1.08 34.22 28.22
CA ARG A 439 -1.66 33.34 29.25
C ARG A 439 -1.88 31.90 28.73
N ARG A 440 -1.61 30.88 29.58
CA ARG A 440 -1.96 29.46 29.39
C ARG A 440 -3.46 29.18 29.59
N ARG A 441 -4.02 28.23 28.83
CA ARG A 441 -5.10 27.32 29.29
C ARG A 441 -4.91 25.91 28.73
N ARG A 442 -4.67 24.95 29.63
CA ARG A 442 -4.84 23.50 29.40
C ARG A 442 -6.31 23.13 29.58
N ARG A 443 -6.86 22.30 28.70
CA ARG A 443 -7.93 21.35 29.05
C ARG A 443 -7.65 20.01 28.36
N SER A 444 -7.59 18.98 29.19
CA SER A 444 -7.55 17.57 28.84
C SER A 444 -8.97 17.02 28.75
N SER A 445 -9.24 16.14 27.78
CA SER A 445 -10.30 15.14 27.85
C SER A 445 -9.84 13.86 27.15
N VAL A 446 -10.19 12.73 27.75
CA VAL A 446 -9.74 11.37 27.40
C VAL A 446 -10.98 10.54 27.00
N PHE A 447 -10.75 9.54 26.13
CA PHE A 447 -11.55 8.34 25.77
C PHE A 447 -12.51 8.45 24.56
N PRO A 448 -12.93 7.33 23.90
CA PRO A 448 -12.19 6.10 23.50
C PRO A 448 -12.59 5.47 22.11
N TRP A 449 -11.71 4.65 21.51
CA TRP A 449 -11.90 3.65 20.39
C TRP A 449 -12.46 4.16 19.03
N HIS A 450 -12.21 3.59 17.83
CA HIS A 450 -11.76 2.27 17.36
C HIS A 450 -11.09 2.40 15.95
N TRP A 451 -10.23 1.42 15.64
CA TRP A 451 -9.48 1.09 14.42
C TRP A 451 -10.00 1.54 13.03
N ASP A 452 -9.12 2.18 12.25
CA ASP A 452 -8.75 1.84 10.86
C ASP A 452 -7.79 2.91 10.31
N ILE A 453 -6.47 2.68 10.37
CA ILE A 453 -5.47 3.57 9.78
C ILE A 453 -4.37 2.74 9.11
N THR A 454 -4.26 2.94 7.81
CA THR A 454 -3.16 2.57 6.93
C THR A 454 -1.81 2.97 7.53
N LYS A 455 -0.93 1.99 7.67
CA LYS A 455 0.44 2.17 8.18
C LYS A 455 1.33 2.84 7.14
N ASP A 456 1.19 4.15 6.99
CA ASP A 456 2.27 4.97 6.44
C ASP A 456 3.23 5.39 7.57
N ALA A 457 4.49 5.53 7.20
CA ALA A 457 5.65 5.62 8.07
C ALA A 457 5.45 6.61 9.25
N ARG A 458 5.35 6.07 10.47
CA ARG A 458 5.60 6.84 11.68
C ARG A 458 7.11 6.97 11.86
N PHE A 459 7.68 8.09 11.41
CA PHE A 459 8.84 8.68 12.07
C PHE A 459 8.40 10.02 12.63
N ALA A 460 8.60 10.17 13.94
CA ALA A 460 8.10 11.27 14.74
C ALA A 460 8.91 12.55 14.46
N PHE A 461 8.25 13.62 14.04
CA PHE A 461 8.82 14.96 14.17
C PHE A 461 8.41 15.53 15.53
N THR A 462 9.38 15.70 16.41
CA THR A 462 9.28 16.62 17.55
C THR A 462 10.51 17.52 17.55
N VAL A 463 10.29 18.82 17.31
CA VAL A 463 11.30 19.86 17.38
C VAL A 463 11.82 19.97 18.82
N ASN A 464 13.07 19.58 19.05
CA ASN A 464 13.81 19.94 20.25
C ASN A 464 14.47 21.30 20.03
N ARG A 465 13.99 22.33 20.73
CA ARG A 465 14.76 23.57 20.91
C ARG A 465 15.82 23.34 22.01
N PRO A 466 17.08 23.75 21.82
CA PRO A 466 18.06 23.73 22.88
C PRO A 466 17.66 24.72 23.98
N LYS A 467 17.81 24.30 25.23
CA LYS A 467 17.88 25.21 26.37
C LYS A 467 19.31 25.75 26.40
N GLU A 468 19.49 27.03 26.14
CA GLU A 468 20.62 27.77 26.70
C GLU A 468 20.37 27.93 28.21
N GLY A 469 21.41 27.62 28.98
CA GLY A 469 21.47 27.84 30.42
C GLY A 469 22.34 29.05 30.72
N ASP A 470 21.91 29.75 31.76
CA ASP A 470 22.41 30.96 32.45
C ASP A 470 22.31 32.31 31.75
#